data_AF-A0A651FYF1-F1
#
_entry.id   AF-A0A651FYF1-F1
#
_cell.length_a   1.000
_cell.length_b   1.000
_cell.length_c   1.000
_cell.angle_alpha   90.00
_cell.angle_beta   90.00
_cell.angle_gamma   90.00
#
_symmetry.space_group_name_H-M   'P 1'
#
loop_
_entity.id
_entity.type
_entity.pdbx_description
1 polymer ?
#
loop_
_entity_poly.entity_id
_entity_poly.type
_entity_poly.pdbx_seq_one_letter_code
_entity_poly.pdbx_strand_id
1 'polypeptide(L)'
;MLVQLPAQVVLAWEAGHRTMHCAMATNLDVDTLLIEQLMRLGGFKSKREAVDAAVAEALAWRRQLKSCEYLGTVDFRPAPVPSPQQGPRLD
;
A
#
# COMPACT_ATOMS: atom_id res chain seq x y z
N MET A 1 12.98 -15.60 -5.10
CA MET A 1 11.74 -16.27 -5.56
C MET A 1 10.73 -15.18 -5.86
N LEU A 2 10.49 -14.88 -7.13
CA LEU A 2 9.33 -14.07 -7.52
C LEU A 2 8.09 -14.93 -7.25
N VAL A 3 7.33 -14.58 -6.22
CA VAL A 3 6.00 -15.17 -6.01
C VAL A 3 5.12 -14.56 -7.09
N GLN A 4 5.05 -15.24 -8.24
CA GLN A 4 4.12 -14.95 -9.31
C GLN A 4 2.72 -15.17 -8.75
N LEU A 5 2.07 -14.10 -8.30
CA LEU A 5 0.68 -14.15 -7.92
C LEU A 5 -0.14 -14.51 -9.16
N PRO A 6 -1.15 -15.39 -9.05
CA PRO A 6 -1.97 -15.78 -10.19
C PRO A 6 -2.62 -14.53 -10.78
N ALA A 7 -2.70 -14.43 -12.11
CA ALA A 7 -3.24 -13.27 -12.82
C ALA A 7 -4.62 -12.81 -12.31
N GLN A 8 -5.39 -13.75 -11.75
CA GLN A 8 -6.70 -13.48 -11.15
C GLN A 8 -6.63 -12.61 -9.87
N VAL A 9 -5.55 -12.68 -9.09
CA VAL A 9 -5.33 -11.85 -7.88
C VAL A 9 -4.92 -10.43 -8.23
N VAL A 10 -4.10 -10.25 -9.28
CA VAL A 10 -3.75 -8.93 -9.82
C VAL A 10 -4.98 -8.28 -10.45
N LEU A 11 -5.75 -9.04 -11.24
CA LEU A 11 -6.98 -8.55 -11.86
C LEU A 11 -8.09 -8.28 -10.84
N ALA A 12 -8.15 -8.98 -9.70
CA ALA A 12 -9.09 -8.65 -8.62
C ALA A 12 -8.76 -7.31 -7.95
N TRP A 13 -7.48 -6.93 -7.89
CA TRP A 13 -7.05 -5.61 -7.42
C TRP A 13 -7.32 -4.51 -8.46
N GLU A 14 -7.24 -4.81 -9.76
CA GLU A 14 -7.51 -3.85 -10.84
C GLU A 14 -9.01 -3.72 -11.18
N ALA A 15 -9.82 -4.76 -10.96
CA ALA A 15 -11.24 -4.80 -11.29
C ALA A 15 -12.16 -4.15 -10.24
N GLY A 16 -11.63 -3.82 -9.05
CA GLY A 16 -12.37 -3.14 -7.98
C GLY A 16 -12.50 -1.62 -8.14
N HIS A 17 -11.84 -1.01 -9.15
CA HIS A 17 -11.75 0.46 -9.30
C HIS A 17 -12.53 1.01 -10.49
N ARG A 18 -13.66 0.39 -10.85
CA ARG A 18 -14.61 0.96 -11.80
C ARG A 18 -16.05 0.98 -11.26
N THR A 19 -16.20 1.26 -9.97
CA THR A 19 -17.43 1.88 -9.49
C THR A 19 -17.28 3.38 -9.61
N MET A 20 -18.09 3.97 -10.48
CA MET A 20 -18.46 5.39 -10.42
C MET A 20 -18.92 5.67 -8.97
N HIS A 21 -18.04 6.22 -8.14
CA HIS A 21 -18.42 6.81 -6.87
C HIS A 21 -19.18 8.10 -7.19
N CYS A 22 -20.48 7.99 -7.43
CA CYS A 22 -21.40 9.10 -7.21
C CYS A 22 -21.08 9.67 -5.82
N ALA A 23 -20.65 10.93 -5.78
CA ALA A 23 -20.24 11.61 -4.57
C ALA A 23 -21.40 11.71 -3.58
N MET A 24 -21.55 10.70 -2.73
CA MET A 24 -22.34 10.80 -1.52
C MET A 24 -21.53 11.63 -0.54
N ALA A 25 -21.95 12.88 -0.33
CA ALA A 25 -21.58 13.60 0.87
C ALA A 25 -22.18 12.82 2.05
N THR A 26 -21.41 11.89 2.60
CA THR A 26 -21.76 11.28 3.88
C THR A 26 -21.78 12.40 4.90
N ASN A 27 -22.91 12.57 5.58
CA ASN A 27 -23.08 13.55 6.64
C ASN A 27 -22.20 13.14 7.83
N LEU A 28 -20.89 13.39 7.71
CA LEU A 28 -19.87 13.13 8.70
C LEU A 28 -19.56 14.47 9.35
N ASP A 29 -19.81 14.57 10.65
CA ASP A 29 -19.45 15.74 11.43
C ASP A 29 -17.93 15.73 11.63
N VAL A 30 -17.22 16.46 10.77
CA VAL A 30 -15.77 16.63 10.84
C VAL A 30 -15.49 18.07 11.25
N ASP A 31 -14.62 18.24 12.23
CA ASP A 31 -14.22 19.56 12.71
C ASP A 31 -13.63 20.39 11.55
N THR A 32 -14.36 21.44 11.19
CA THR A 32 -14.01 22.31 10.07
C THR A 32 -12.72 23.07 10.32
N LEU A 33 -12.39 23.40 11.58
CA LEU A 33 -11.15 24.09 11.93
C LEU A 33 -9.93 23.19 11.66
N LEU A 34 -10.05 21.89 11.95
CA LEU A 34 -8.99 20.93 11.65
C LEU A 34 -8.79 20.75 10.15
N ILE A 35 -9.88 20.70 9.37
CA ILE A 35 -9.79 20.65 7.91
C ILE A 35 -9.11 21.91 7.37
N GLU A 36 -9.46 23.09 7.88
CA GLU A 36 -8.83 24.35 7.44
C GLU A 36 -7.34 24.42 7.79
N GLN A 37 -6.95 23.95 8.97
CA GLN A 37 -5.54 23.81 9.33
C GLN A 37 -4.83 22.83 8.41
N LEU A 38 -5.44 21.68 8.15
CA LEU A 38 -4.90 20.69 7.22
C LEU A 38 -4.78 21.24 5.80
N MET A 39 -5.76 22.01 5.32
CA MET A 39 -5.69 22.70 4.02
C MET A 39 -4.51 23.68 3.96
N ARG A 40 -4.25 24.42 5.04
CA ARG A 40 -3.11 25.36 5.10
C ARG A 40 -1.77 24.63 5.14
N LEU A 41 -1.67 23.54 5.90
CA LEU A 41 -0.44 22.76 6.03
C LEU A 41 -0.14 21.92 4.79
N GLY A 42 -1.16 21.30 4.20
CA GLY A 42 -1.04 20.44 3.02
C GLY A 42 -1.17 21.17 1.68
N GLY A 43 -1.52 22.46 1.68
CA GLY A 43 -1.71 23.25 0.46
C GLY A 43 -2.91 22.82 -0.39
N PHE A 44 -3.94 22.23 0.22
CA PHE A 44 -5.11 21.71 -0.48
C PHE A 44 -6.04 22.82 -0.94
N LYS A 45 -6.61 22.67 -2.15
CA LYS A 45 -7.49 23.68 -2.77
C LYS A 45 -8.94 23.54 -2.30
N SER A 46 -9.32 22.39 -1.77
CA SER A 46 -10.68 22.14 -1.28
C SER A 46 -10.71 21.30 0.00
N LYS A 47 -11.78 21.45 0.78
CA LYS A 47 -12.03 20.63 1.99
C LYS A 47 -12.09 19.15 1.66
N ARG A 48 -12.74 18.80 0.54
CA ARG A 48 -12.82 17.41 0.06
C ARG A 48 -11.42 16.82 -0.19
N GLU A 49 -10.58 17.54 -0.92
CA GLU A 49 -9.21 17.10 -1.23
C GLU A 49 -8.41 16.87 0.05
N ALA A 50 -8.51 17.77 1.02
CA ALA A 50 -7.85 17.63 2.32
C ALA A 50 -8.35 16.39 3.10
N VAL A 51 -9.67 16.15 3.10
CA VAL A 51 -10.27 14.97 3.76
C VAL A 51 -9.85 13.68 3.07
N ASP A 52 -9.92 13.64 1.74
CA ASP A 52 -9.52 12.47 0.93
C ASP A 52 -8.03 12.13 1.20
N ALA A 53 -7.16 13.14 1.23
CA ALA A 53 -5.74 12.97 1.56
C ALA A 53 -5.51 12.46 3.00
N ALA A 54 -6.19 13.05 3.98
CA ALA A 54 -6.08 12.63 5.38
C ALA A 54 -6.47 11.16 5.58
N VAL A 55 -7.55 10.72 4.95
CA VAL A 55 -8.02 9.33 5.03
C VAL A 55 -7.01 8.39 4.36
N ALA A 56 -6.45 8.78 3.20
CA ALA A 56 -5.43 7.97 2.53
C ALA A 56 -4.17 7.79 3.39
N GLU A 57 -3.67 8.88 3.99
CA GLU A 57 -2.51 8.84 4.89
C GLU A 57 -2.80 7.98 6.13
N ALA A 58 -3.95 8.17 6.75
CA ALA A 58 -4.40 7.40 7.91
C ALA A 58 -4.47 5.89 7.63
N LEU A 59 -4.89 5.50 6.43
CA LEU A 59 -4.91 4.11 6.00
C LEU A 59 -3.49 3.58 5.73
N ALA A 60 -2.65 4.35 5.06
CA ALA A 60 -1.26 3.95 4.78
C ALA A 60 -0.50 3.69 6.08
N TRP A 61 -0.60 4.60 7.06
CA TRP A 61 0.01 4.45 8.38
C TRP A 61 -0.47 3.18 9.10
N ARG A 62 -1.78 2.94 9.12
CA ARG A 62 -2.35 1.75 9.79
C ARG A 62 -1.99 0.45 9.09
N ARG A 63 -1.89 0.45 7.76
CA ARG A 63 -1.39 -0.71 7.00
C ARG A 63 0.06 -1.01 7.37
N GLN A 64 0.89 0.03 7.46
CA GLN A 64 2.29 -0.14 7.88
C GLN A 64 2.40 -0.72 9.29
N LEU A 65 1.57 -0.24 10.24
CA LEU A 65 1.53 -0.81 11.59
C LEU A 65 1.12 -2.28 11.60
N LYS A 66 0.13 -2.67 10.79
CA LYS A 66 -0.24 -4.09 10.65
C LYS A 66 0.87 -4.93 10.04
N SER A 67 1.68 -4.38 9.13
CA SER A 67 2.86 -5.08 8.60
C SER A 67 3.84 -5.47 9.70
N CYS A 68 3.93 -4.69 10.79
CA CYS A 68 4.77 -5.02 11.94
C CYS A 68 4.35 -6.32 12.65
N GLU A 69 3.06 -6.71 12.58
CA GLU A 69 2.56 -7.96 13.18
C GLU A 69 3.16 -9.21 12.51
N TYR A 70 3.63 -9.09 11.26
CA TYR A 70 4.26 -10.19 10.51
C TYR A 70 5.78 -10.28 10.71
N LEU A 71 6.37 -9.37 11.50
CA LEU A 71 7.79 -9.47 11.84
C LEU A 71 8.00 -10.73 12.70
N GLY A 72 8.88 -11.62 12.26
CA GLY A 72 9.14 -12.91 12.90
C GLY A 72 8.24 -14.06 12.43
N THR A 73 7.25 -13.82 11.55
CA THR A 73 6.48 -14.91 10.89
C THR A 73 7.05 -15.29 9.52
N VAL A 74 8.03 -14.55 9.00
CA VAL A 74 8.61 -14.77 7.68
C VAL A 74 9.88 -15.61 7.79
N ASP A 75 9.81 -16.87 7.33
CA ASP A 75 10.97 -17.73 7.19
C ASP A 75 11.75 -17.40 5.92
N PHE A 76 12.96 -16.87 6.08
CA PHE A 76 13.88 -16.68 4.96
C PHE A 76 14.64 -17.96 4.69
N ARG A 77 14.28 -18.67 3.61
CA ARG A 77 15.10 -19.79 3.13
C ARG A 77 16.40 -19.23 2.56
N PRO A 78 17.58 -19.74 2.96
CA PRO A 78 18.83 -19.33 2.35
C PRO A 78 18.78 -19.56 0.85
N ALA A 79 19.20 -18.56 0.08
CA ALA A 79 19.39 -18.74 -1.36
C ALA A 79 20.43 -19.85 -1.57
N PRO A 80 20.24 -20.75 -2.54
CA PRO A 80 21.25 -21.74 -2.85
C PRO A 80 22.55 -21.01 -3.20
N VAL A 81 23.60 -21.26 -2.41
CA VAL A 81 24.95 -20.82 -2.78
C VAL A 81 25.29 -21.48 -4.11
N PRO A 82 25.65 -20.72 -5.16
CA PRO A 82 26.05 -21.33 -6.41
C PRO A 82 27.31 -22.16 -6.12
N SER A 83 27.21 -23.47 -6.32
CA SER A 83 28.36 -24.36 -6.21
C SER A 83 29.44 -23.85 -7.16
N PRO A 84 30.72 -23.79 -6.72
CA PRO A 84 31.81 -23.45 -7.62
C PRO A 84 31.74 -24.39 -8.82
N GLN A 85 31.52 -23.81 -10.00
CA GLN A 85 31.52 -24.57 -11.23
C GLN A 85 32.92 -25.18 -11.35
N GLN A 86 33.00 -26.50 -11.23
CA GLN A 86 34.23 -27.22 -11.52
C GLN A 86 34.53 -26.99 -12.99
N GLY A 87 35.42 -26.03 -13.26
CA GLY A 87 35.93 -25.77 -14.60
C GLY A 87 36.57 -27.04 -15.19
N PRO A 88 36.75 -27.08 -16.52
CA PRO A 88 37.26 -28.27 -17.18
C PRO A 88 38.57 -28.69 -16.51
N ARG A 89 38.60 -29.92 -15.98
CA ARG A 89 39.82 -30.54 -15.50
C ARG A 89 40.64 -30.84 -16.75
N LEU A 90 41.66 -30.02 -17.02
CA LEU A 90 42.60 -30.26 -18.10
C LEU A 90 43.44 -31.48 -17.71
N ASP A 91 43.15 -32.62 -18.32
CA ASP A 91 44.01 -33.80 -18.37
C ASP A 91 44.89 -33.81 -19.63
#